data_AF-A0A958DDB2-F1
#
_entry.id   AF-A0A958DDB2-F1
#
_cell.length_a   1.000
_cell.length_b   1.000
_cell.length_c   1.000
_cell.angle_alpha   90.00
_cell.angle_beta   90.00
_cell.angle_gamma   90.00
#
_symmetry.space_group_name_H-M   'P 1'
#
loop_
_entity.id
_entity.type
_entity.pdbx_description
1 polymer ?
#
loop_
_entity_poly.entity_id
_entity_poly.type
_entity_poly.pdbx_seq_one_letter_code
_entity_poly.pdbx_strand_id
1 'polypeptide(L)'
;MMQCPNCGQQNLANAHFCKQCGTVLVQAQAGGAPPSSGSAGQPAATSSAAAPTAPVGPQSLPPLSSTPPIYNNPPSPAPGSPWPGSYPQPGGSYQVPGMGSTGYSPFNIWGPFAGYGTRGRHVAWLLGTMGDRADTLRNAIDMRFAGRAIQDAVVSNKTLVGRGVAVEQRPYFLIQRKIATVGLYIARLGNDIYISQVTYARGPISAARVLLLAMMLVFQMFFLVGGFGSMLESFSGGNLLGLGYGPGPDFGGLAFFLCCVGPLGLLNTIALLAAGLFTVWRTVTDKDPLAILRTSLNEFNQDDVIGLEKAVEETVRECMDQVGIDRRLLPPAADYGIRSRII
;
A
#
# COMPACT_ATOMS: atom_id res chain seq x y z
N MET A 1 -37.43 -20.13 -3.89
CA MET A 1 -36.58 -18.98 -3.51
C MET A 1 -36.60 -18.88 -2.00
N MET A 2 -35.52 -18.43 -1.37
CA MET A 2 -35.46 -18.24 0.09
C MET A 2 -35.15 -16.78 0.43
N GLN A 3 -35.73 -16.27 1.50
CA GLN A 3 -35.54 -14.89 1.91
C GLN A 3 -34.46 -14.81 2.99
N CYS A 4 -33.51 -13.88 2.84
CA CYS A 4 -32.46 -13.72 3.84
C CYS A 4 -33.05 -13.18 5.15
N PRO A 5 -32.82 -13.83 6.30
CA PRO A 5 -33.39 -13.40 7.58
C PRO A 5 -32.80 -12.06 8.07
N ASN A 6 -31.63 -11.67 7.57
CA ASN A 6 -30.95 -10.44 8.00
C ASN A 6 -31.38 -9.20 7.19
N CYS A 7 -31.54 -9.33 5.87
CA CYS A 7 -31.80 -8.16 5.00
C CYS A 7 -33.07 -8.26 4.15
N GLY A 8 -33.81 -9.37 4.20
CA GLY A 8 -35.05 -9.56 3.44
C GLY A 8 -34.86 -9.83 1.94
N GLN A 9 -33.63 -9.90 1.43
CA GLN A 9 -33.36 -10.17 0.02
C GLN A 9 -33.73 -11.60 -0.39
N GLN A 10 -34.37 -11.76 -1.54
CA GLN A 10 -34.66 -13.07 -2.13
C GLN A 10 -33.39 -13.66 -2.77
N ASN A 11 -33.07 -14.91 -2.40
CA ASN A 11 -31.93 -15.66 -2.91
C ASN A 11 -32.41 -16.99 -3.54
N LEU A 12 -31.55 -17.57 -4.37
CA LEU A 12 -31.76 -18.90 -4.94
C LEU A 12 -31.86 -19.94 -3.81
N ALA A 13 -32.67 -20.99 -4.00
CA ALA A 13 -32.96 -21.97 -2.94
C ALA A 13 -31.71 -22.76 -2.47
N ASN A 14 -30.65 -22.79 -3.29
CA ASN A 14 -29.36 -23.43 -3.02
C ASN A 14 -28.24 -22.41 -2.73
N ALA A 15 -28.55 -21.14 -2.46
CA ALA A 15 -27.54 -20.14 -2.15
C ALA A 15 -27.01 -20.35 -0.72
N HIS A 16 -25.71 -20.58 -0.58
CA HIS A 16 -25.07 -20.71 0.74
C HIS A 16 -24.95 -19.36 1.47
N PHE A 17 -24.90 -18.25 0.72
CA PHE A 17 -24.73 -16.90 1.25
C PHE A 17 -25.71 -15.93 0.59
N CYS A 18 -26.15 -14.91 1.33
CA CYS A 18 -26.98 -13.85 0.79
C CYS A 18 -26.17 -12.96 -0.16
N LYS A 19 -26.68 -12.75 -1.38
CA LYS A 19 -26.02 -11.88 -2.38
C LYS A 19 -25.89 -10.41 -1.98
N GLN A 20 -26.70 -9.95 -1.03
CA GLN A 20 -26.73 -8.53 -0.63
C GLN A 20 -25.94 -8.24 0.63
N CYS A 21 -26.06 -9.07 1.67
CA CYS A 21 -25.42 -8.83 2.96
C CYS A 21 -24.37 -9.88 3.37
N GLY A 22 -24.18 -10.94 2.58
CA GLY A 22 -23.19 -11.99 2.86
C GLY A 22 -23.55 -12.95 4.00
N THR A 23 -24.71 -12.81 4.64
CA THR A 23 -25.16 -13.71 5.71
C THR A 23 -25.30 -15.15 5.21
N VAL A 24 -24.77 -16.11 5.97
CA VAL A 24 -24.87 -17.56 5.69
C VAL A 24 -26.33 -18.00 5.78
N LEU A 25 -26.81 -18.69 4.76
CA LEU A 25 -28.21 -19.07 4.59
C LEU A 25 -28.49 -20.56 4.92
N VAL A 26 -27.51 -21.27 5.47
CA VAL A 26 -27.61 -22.72 5.71
C VAL A 26 -28.53 -23.02 6.90
N GLN A 27 -29.70 -23.56 6.60
CA GLN A 27 -30.45 -24.40 7.52
C GLN A 27 -30.49 -25.81 6.93
N ALA A 28 -29.86 -26.75 7.63
CA ALA A 28 -29.66 -28.13 7.20
C ALA A 28 -31.00 -28.82 6.89
N GLN A 29 -31.16 -29.33 5.66
CA GLN A 29 -32.05 -30.46 5.42
C GLN A 29 -31.35 -31.73 5.94
N ALA A 30 -31.58 -32.03 7.22
CA ALA A 30 -31.47 -33.39 7.72
C ALA A 30 -32.71 -34.16 7.25
N GLY A 31 -32.52 -35.21 6.45
CA GLY A 31 -33.61 -36.07 6.01
C GLY A 31 -33.25 -36.96 4.82
N GLY A 32 -32.44 -38.00 5.06
CA GLY A 32 -32.17 -39.04 4.07
C GLY A 32 -31.08 -40.00 4.52
N ALA A 33 -31.48 -41.08 5.22
CA ALA A 33 -30.62 -42.20 5.57
C ALA A 33 -30.16 -43.01 4.32
N PRO A 34 -29.07 -43.79 4.41
CA PRO A 34 -28.41 -44.39 3.26
C PRO A 34 -28.97 -45.78 2.90
N PRO A 35 -28.91 -46.22 1.64
CA PRO A 35 -28.89 -47.64 1.31
C PRO A 35 -27.45 -48.11 1.07
N SER A 36 -27.11 -49.16 1.81
CA SER A 36 -25.95 -50.02 1.63
C SER A 36 -26.08 -50.96 0.42
N SER A 37 -24.91 -51.45 -0.03
CA SER A 37 -24.62 -52.68 -0.79
C SER A 37 -24.53 -52.60 -2.33
N GLY A 38 -23.41 -53.09 -2.86
CA GLY A 38 -23.22 -53.34 -4.29
C GLY A 38 -21.75 -53.38 -4.74
N SER A 39 -21.06 -54.49 -4.49
CA SER A 39 -19.72 -54.83 -5.00
C SER A 39 -19.69 -55.02 -6.52
N ALA A 40 -18.63 -54.57 -7.21
CA ALA A 40 -17.94 -55.36 -8.25
C ALA A 40 -16.75 -54.59 -8.86
N GLY A 41 -15.57 -55.22 -8.82
CA GLY A 41 -14.65 -55.25 -9.95
C GLY A 41 -13.56 -54.17 -10.03
N GLN A 42 -12.40 -54.44 -9.44
CA GLN A 42 -11.15 -53.88 -9.96
C GLN A 42 -10.02 -54.93 -9.87
N PRO A 43 -9.36 -55.26 -11.00
CA PRO A 43 -8.34 -56.30 -11.03
C PRO A 43 -6.98 -55.79 -10.56
N ALA A 44 -6.25 -56.69 -9.91
CA ALA A 44 -4.86 -56.54 -9.51
C ALA A 44 -3.93 -56.55 -10.74
N ALA A 45 -2.93 -55.67 -10.74
CA ALA A 45 -1.68 -55.88 -11.43
C ALA A 45 -0.53 -55.23 -10.66
N THR A 46 0.59 -55.93 -10.69
CA THR A 46 1.70 -55.99 -9.74
C THR A 46 2.88 -55.11 -10.19
N SER A 47 3.91 -55.07 -9.34
CA SER A 47 5.31 -54.59 -9.52
C SER A 47 5.55 -53.09 -9.25
N SER A 48 6.23 -52.69 -8.16
CA SER A 48 7.58 -52.98 -7.62
C SER A 48 8.65 -52.03 -8.18
N ALA A 49 9.07 -51.05 -7.37
CA ALA A 49 10.39 -50.42 -7.43
C ALA A 49 10.68 -49.56 -6.17
N ALA A 50 11.45 -50.17 -5.26
CA ALA A 50 12.50 -49.60 -4.40
C ALA A 50 12.38 -48.18 -3.81
N ALA A 51 12.24 -48.12 -2.49
CA ALA A 51 12.64 -47.00 -1.65
C ALA A 51 14.01 -47.28 -1.00
N PRO A 52 14.92 -46.30 -0.89
CA PRO A 52 16.15 -46.45 -0.11
C PRO A 52 15.89 -46.24 1.39
N THR A 53 16.33 -47.22 2.16
CA THR A 53 16.41 -47.25 3.63
C THR A 53 17.39 -46.20 4.16
N ALA A 54 16.94 -45.37 5.11
CA ALA A 54 17.81 -44.62 6.02
C ALA A 54 17.58 -45.12 7.46
N PRO A 55 18.63 -45.32 8.26
CA PRO A 55 18.53 -45.94 9.58
C PRO A 55 18.04 -44.96 10.65
N VAL A 56 17.02 -45.41 11.39
CA VAL A 56 16.52 -44.81 12.63
C VAL A 56 17.42 -45.25 13.78
N GLY A 57 18.18 -44.32 14.37
CA GLY A 57 18.77 -44.48 15.69
C GLY A 57 17.84 -43.90 16.77
N PRO A 58 17.66 -44.54 17.92
CA PRO A 58 16.86 -43.98 19.00
C PRO A 58 17.68 -42.92 19.76
N GLN A 59 17.44 -41.64 19.50
CA GLN A 59 17.88 -40.58 20.40
C GLN A 59 16.82 -40.40 21.50
N SER A 60 17.19 -40.84 22.70
CA SER A 60 16.48 -40.55 23.94
C SER A 60 16.45 -39.04 24.19
N LEU A 61 15.27 -38.44 24.11
CA LEU A 61 15.00 -37.07 24.53
C LEU A 61 15.24 -36.95 26.06
N PRO A 62 15.99 -35.92 26.53
CA PRO A 62 16.08 -35.63 27.96
C PRO A 62 14.72 -35.12 28.49
N PRO A 63 14.38 -35.40 29.76
CA PRO A 63 13.13 -34.97 30.36
C PRO A 63 13.06 -33.45 30.45
N LEU A 64 11.98 -32.89 29.89
CA LEU A 64 11.56 -31.50 30.09
C LEU A 64 11.35 -31.26 31.59
N SER A 65 12.29 -30.52 32.19
CA SER A 65 12.16 -30.01 33.55
C SER A 65 11.06 -28.95 33.56
N SER A 66 9.91 -29.29 34.13
CA SER A 66 8.80 -28.38 34.40
C SER A 66 9.15 -27.47 35.57
N THR A 67 9.94 -26.42 35.31
CA THR A 67 9.98 -25.23 36.17
C THR A 67 9.35 -24.08 35.40
N PRO A 68 8.20 -23.54 35.83
CA PRO A 68 7.64 -22.35 35.20
C PRO A 68 8.63 -21.19 35.36
N PRO A 69 8.78 -20.30 34.36
CA PRO A 69 9.53 -19.08 34.54
C PRO A 69 8.85 -18.26 35.64
N ILE A 70 9.57 -17.99 36.72
CA ILE A 70 9.22 -16.94 37.67
C ILE A 70 9.27 -15.64 36.89
N TYR A 71 8.11 -15.18 36.44
CA TYR A 71 7.92 -13.79 36.07
C TYR A 71 8.12 -12.97 37.34
N ASN A 72 9.30 -12.35 37.46
CA ASN A 72 9.48 -11.24 38.37
C ASN A 72 8.48 -10.16 37.95
N ASN A 73 7.38 -10.07 38.69
CA ASN A 73 6.48 -8.92 38.64
C ASN A 73 7.34 -7.66 38.80
N PRO A 74 7.21 -6.66 37.92
CA PRO A 74 7.73 -5.34 38.24
C PRO A 74 7.05 -4.88 39.55
N PRO A 75 7.78 -4.24 40.46
CA PRO A 75 7.22 -3.80 41.74
C PRO A 75 6.01 -2.91 41.50
N SER A 76 4.87 -3.29 42.07
CA SER A 76 3.68 -2.45 42.14
C SER A 76 4.07 -1.08 42.72
N PRO A 77 3.74 0.04 42.05
CA PRO A 77 4.03 1.35 42.59
C PRO A 77 3.25 1.55 43.89
N ALA A 78 3.99 1.91 44.95
CA ALA A 78 3.42 2.23 46.25
C ALA A 78 2.39 3.37 46.13
N PRO A 79 1.20 3.25 46.73
CA PRO A 79 0.22 4.33 46.73
C PRO A 79 0.72 5.43 47.67
N GLY A 80 1.20 6.54 47.10
CA GLY A 80 1.59 7.71 47.90
C GLY A 80 2.75 8.56 47.39
N SER A 81 3.24 8.38 46.16
CA SER A 81 4.25 9.29 45.62
C SER A 81 3.58 10.51 44.95
N PRO A 82 3.81 11.75 45.45
CA PRO A 82 3.45 12.95 44.71
C PRO A 82 4.42 13.08 43.54
N TRP A 83 3.89 13.04 42.32
CA TRP A 83 4.66 13.24 41.10
C TRP A 83 5.44 14.56 41.16
N PRO A 84 6.78 14.56 41.03
CA PRO A 84 7.52 15.77 40.79
C PRO A 84 7.50 16.06 39.28
N GLY A 85 7.18 17.30 38.91
CA GLY A 85 7.46 17.80 37.57
C GLY A 85 6.25 18.40 36.87
N SER A 86 5.95 19.63 37.24
CA SER A 86 5.48 20.64 36.29
C SER A 86 6.26 20.53 34.98
N TYR A 87 5.63 19.98 33.96
CA TYR A 87 6.19 19.92 32.61
C TYR A 87 6.47 21.35 32.15
N PRO A 88 7.68 21.68 31.67
CA PRO A 88 7.91 22.94 31.02
C PRO A 88 7.02 23.00 29.78
N GLN A 89 5.96 23.81 29.82
CA GLN A 89 5.22 24.18 28.62
C GLN A 89 6.21 24.89 27.68
N PRO A 90 6.45 24.38 26.47
CA PRO A 90 7.10 25.18 25.45
C PRO A 90 6.21 26.40 25.21
N GLY A 91 6.71 27.60 25.54
CA GLY A 91 5.97 28.88 25.48
C GLY A 91 5.58 29.36 24.08
N GLY A 92 5.40 28.45 23.12
CA GLY A 92 4.74 28.73 21.86
C GLY A 92 3.27 28.38 21.99
N SER A 93 2.40 29.38 22.06
CA SER A 93 0.97 29.18 21.87
C SER A 93 0.71 28.73 20.42
N TYR A 94 0.84 27.44 20.16
CA TYR A 94 0.32 26.84 18.94
C TYR A 94 -1.20 26.87 19.06
N GLN A 95 -1.82 28.01 18.72
CA GLN A 95 -3.27 28.05 18.55
C GLN A 95 -3.60 27.07 17.43
N VAL A 96 -4.31 25.98 17.77
CA VAL A 96 -4.76 25.03 16.77
C VAL A 96 -5.69 25.78 15.83
N PRO A 97 -5.36 25.86 14.53
CA PRO A 97 -6.25 26.50 13.59
C PRO A 97 -7.57 25.72 13.59
N GLY A 98 -8.67 26.42 13.88
CA GLY A 98 -10.00 25.83 13.79
C GLY A 98 -10.20 25.23 12.40
N MET A 99 -11.02 24.18 12.31
CA MET A 99 -11.44 23.63 11.02
C MET A 99 -11.98 24.78 10.14
N GLY A 100 -11.43 24.95 8.93
CA GLY A 100 -11.73 26.11 8.09
C GLY A 100 -10.78 27.31 8.21
N SER A 101 -9.64 27.21 8.90
CA SER A 101 -8.62 28.28 8.84
C SER A 101 -8.14 28.44 7.39
N THR A 102 -8.49 29.58 6.80
CA THR A 102 -8.17 29.90 5.40
C THR A 102 -6.81 30.59 5.36
N GLY A 103 -5.86 29.96 4.68
CA GLY A 103 -4.58 30.56 4.32
C GLY A 103 -4.56 30.93 2.84
N TYR A 104 -3.87 32.01 2.51
CA TYR A 104 -3.52 32.30 1.12
C TYR A 104 -2.31 31.46 0.74
N SER A 105 -2.47 30.61 -0.26
CA SER A 105 -1.36 29.88 -0.86
C SER A 105 -1.34 30.19 -2.35
N PRO A 106 -0.18 30.56 -2.93
CA PRO A 106 -0.07 30.75 -4.36
C PRO A 106 -0.45 29.45 -5.07
N PHE A 107 -1.46 29.51 -5.93
CA PHE A 107 -1.98 28.45 -6.81
C PHE A 107 -1.38 27.05 -6.59
N ASN A 108 -1.81 26.34 -5.54
CA ASN A 108 -1.47 24.94 -5.38
C ASN A 108 -2.42 24.09 -6.23
N ILE A 109 -1.94 23.64 -7.39
CA ILE A 109 -2.69 22.77 -8.32
C ILE A 109 -2.85 21.36 -7.73
N TRP A 110 -1.94 20.99 -6.83
CA TRP A 110 -1.86 19.64 -6.27
C TRP A 110 -2.68 19.50 -4.99
N GLY A 111 -3.20 18.29 -4.78
CA GLY A 111 -3.82 17.95 -3.50
C GLY A 111 -2.80 17.95 -2.34
N PRO A 112 -3.26 18.07 -1.08
CA PRO A 112 -2.40 18.14 0.10
C PRO A 112 -1.47 16.93 0.27
N PHE A 113 -1.84 15.79 -0.31
CA PHE A 113 -1.10 14.54 -0.22
C PHE A 113 -0.45 14.11 -1.55
N ALA A 114 -0.29 15.03 -2.50
CA ALA A 114 0.44 14.72 -3.73
C ALA A 114 1.89 14.29 -3.41
N GLY A 115 2.36 13.24 -4.08
CA GLY A 115 3.69 12.65 -3.87
C GLY A 115 3.75 11.51 -2.84
N TYR A 116 2.72 11.31 -2.01
CA TYR A 116 2.70 10.25 -0.99
C TYR A 116 2.23 8.88 -1.51
N GLY A 117 1.77 8.82 -2.76
CA GLY A 117 1.34 7.59 -3.42
C GLY A 117 -0.18 7.45 -3.47
N THR A 118 -0.67 6.22 -3.59
CA THR A 118 -2.10 5.94 -3.70
C THR A 118 -2.75 6.01 -2.33
N ARG A 119 -3.88 6.70 -2.24
CA ARG A 119 -4.68 6.77 -1.02
C ARG A 119 -5.19 5.38 -0.66
N GLY A 120 -4.82 4.91 0.52
CA GLY A 120 -5.36 3.72 1.16
C GLY A 120 -6.60 4.06 1.97
N ARG A 121 -6.58 3.65 3.23
CA ARG A 121 -7.72 3.76 4.14
C ARG A 121 -7.83 5.20 4.67
N HIS A 122 -9.07 5.63 4.89
CA HIS A 122 -9.36 6.87 5.59
C HIS A 122 -10.39 6.59 6.67
N VAL A 123 -10.00 6.85 7.91
CA VAL A 123 -10.84 6.67 9.08
C VAL A 123 -10.92 8.00 9.80
N ALA A 124 -12.10 8.35 10.28
CA ALA A 124 -12.30 9.53 11.08
C ALA A 124 -13.21 9.21 12.25
N TRP A 125 -12.93 9.86 13.37
CA TRP A 125 -13.68 9.79 14.60
C TRP A 125 -14.03 11.22 15.03
N LEU A 126 -15.24 11.38 15.53
CA LEU A 126 -15.70 12.62 16.12
C LEU A 126 -16.05 12.32 17.58
N LEU A 127 -15.33 12.96 18.50
CA LEU A 127 -15.51 12.77 19.93
C LEU A 127 -16.25 13.99 20.48
N GLY A 128 -17.45 13.75 20.98
CA GLY A 128 -18.30 14.80 21.53
C GLY A 128 -17.71 15.44 22.78
N THR A 129 -18.00 16.73 22.99
CA THR A 129 -17.83 17.46 24.26
C THR A 129 -16.41 17.52 24.85
N MET A 130 -15.38 17.29 24.02
CA MET A 130 -13.97 17.25 24.44
C MET A 130 -13.08 18.27 23.73
N GLY A 131 -13.63 19.24 23.02
CA GLY A 131 -12.88 20.18 22.17
C GLY A 131 -11.74 20.90 22.88
N ASP A 132 -11.88 21.22 24.17
CA ASP A 132 -10.82 21.86 24.97
C ASP A 132 -9.61 20.96 25.24
N ARG A 133 -9.74 19.64 25.06
CA ARG A 133 -8.64 18.66 25.23
C ARG A 133 -7.87 18.39 23.94
N ALA A 134 -8.29 18.96 22.79
CA ALA A 134 -7.65 18.71 21.50
C ALA A 134 -6.16 19.11 21.50
N ASP A 135 -5.83 20.26 22.09
CA ASP A 135 -4.46 20.78 22.15
C ASP A 135 -3.57 19.90 23.05
N THR A 136 -4.10 19.51 24.22
CA THR A 136 -3.44 18.59 25.15
C THR A 136 -3.18 17.24 24.51
N LEU A 137 -4.16 16.69 23.79
CA LEU A 137 -4.02 15.44 23.04
C LEU A 137 -2.96 15.55 21.94
N ARG A 138 -2.96 16.66 21.19
CA ARG A 138 -1.98 16.91 20.13
C ARG A 138 -0.55 16.97 20.69
N ASN A 139 -0.35 17.66 21.81
CA ASN A 139 0.94 17.77 22.48
C ASN A 139 1.41 16.42 23.05
N ALA A 140 0.49 15.66 23.67
CA ALA A 140 0.80 14.32 24.17
C ALA A 140 1.26 13.39 23.03
N ILE A 141 0.59 13.46 21.87
CA ILE A 141 0.94 12.69 20.68
C ILE A 141 2.29 13.10 20.10
N ASP A 142 2.58 14.40 20.01
CA ASP A 142 3.86 14.90 19.53
C ASP A 142 5.02 14.41 20.41
N MET A 143 4.87 14.52 21.74
CA MET A 143 5.83 13.98 22.70
C MET A 143 5.96 12.46 22.62
N ARG A 144 4.84 11.74 22.45
CA ARG A 144 4.84 10.28 22.34
C ARG A 144 5.53 9.81 21.07
N PHE A 145 5.34 10.49 19.94
CA PHE A 145 6.05 10.17 18.70
C PHE A 145 7.53 10.54 18.75
N ALA A 146 7.89 11.62 19.46
CA ALA A 146 9.29 11.95 19.70
C ALA A 146 9.99 10.91 20.60
N GLY A 147 9.29 10.36 21.59
CA GLY A 147 9.83 9.38 22.52
C GLY A 147 9.74 7.91 22.06
N ARG A 148 8.74 7.56 21.25
CA ARG A 148 8.53 6.19 20.73
C ARG A 148 9.30 6.03 19.42
N ALA A 149 10.45 5.36 19.50
CA ALA A 149 11.16 4.89 18.31
C ALA A 149 10.35 3.78 17.62
N ILE A 150 9.36 4.14 16.79
CA ILE A 150 8.80 3.20 15.81
C ILE A 150 9.94 2.90 14.83
N GLN A 151 10.38 1.64 14.78
CA GLN A 151 11.51 1.23 13.95
C GLN A 151 11.34 1.70 12.50
N ASP A 152 12.34 2.44 12.03
CA ASP A 152 12.44 3.01 10.68
C ASP A 152 11.33 3.99 10.29
N ALA A 153 10.58 4.53 11.27
CA ALA A 153 9.57 5.54 11.00
C ALA A 153 10.12 6.96 11.24
N VAL A 154 9.89 7.84 10.28
CA VAL A 154 10.17 9.27 10.38
C VAL A 154 8.87 10.00 10.61
N VAL A 155 8.77 10.71 11.73
CA VAL A 155 7.61 11.56 12.05
C VAL A 155 7.94 12.97 11.62
N SER A 156 7.05 13.58 10.83
CA SER A 156 7.18 14.96 10.38
C SER A 156 5.87 15.70 10.57
N ASN A 157 5.89 16.82 11.28
CA ASN A 157 4.74 17.72 11.39
C ASN A 157 4.74 18.66 10.18
N LYS A 158 3.75 18.51 9.30
CA LYS A 158 3.62 19.33 8.08
C LYS A 158 2.24 19.94 8.01
N THR A 159 2.20 21.25 7.81
CA THR A 159 0.97 21.95 7.44
C THR A 159 0.67 21.69 5.97
N LEU A 160 -0.34 20.87 5.73
CA LEU A 160 -0.79 20.56 4.39
C LEU A 160 -1.82 21.59 3.94
N VAL A 161 -1.71 21.95 2.68
CA VAL A 161 -2.46 23.04 2.06
C VAL A 161 -3.35 22.39 1.01
N GLY A 162 -4.67 22.60 1.12
CA GLY A 162 -5.65 22.13 0.14
C GLY A 162 -5.41 22.61 -1.31
N ARG A 163 -6.34 22.29 -2.20
CA ARG A 163 -6.32 22.77 -3.59
C ARG A 163 -7.22 24.01 -3.72
N GLY A 164 -6.73 25.12 -4.27
CA GLY A 164 -7.55 26.31 -4.53
C GLY A 164 -6.82 27.65 -4.37
N VAL A 165 -7.60 28.75 -4.42
CA VAL A 165 -7.13 30.15 -4.25
C VAL A 165 -7.28 30.62 -2.80
N ALA A 166 -8.35 30.22 -2.12
CA ALA A 166 -8.49 30.32 -0.66
C ALA A 166 -8.32 28.91 -0.11
N VAL A 167 -7.19 28.64 0.54
CA VAL A 167 -6.79 27.27 0.82
C VAL A 167 -6.81 27.00 2.31
N GLU A 168 -7.59 25.99 2.69
CA GLU A 168 -7.57 25.50 4.05
C GLU A 168 -6.19 24.89 4.37
N GLN A 169 -5.59 25.37 5.44
CA GLN A 169 -4.33 24.84 5.97
C GLN A 169 -4.63 23.94 7.17
N ARG A 170 -4.08 22.73 7.14
CA ARG A 170 -4.32 21.72 8.19
C ARG A 170 -2.99 21.12 8.63
N PRO A 171 -2.62 21.22 9.92
CA PRO A 171 -1.37 20.64 10.42
C PRO A 171 -1.51 19.14 10.66
N TYR A 172 -0.91 18.33 9.78
CA TYR A 172 -0.88 16.87 9.85
C TYR A 172 0.43 16.37 10.48
N PHE A 173 0.32 15.33 11.29
CA PHE A 173 1.46 14.46 11.60
C PHE A 173 1.59 13.45 10.48
N LEU A 174 2.70 13.48 9.76
CA LEU A 174 3.02 12.53 8.71
C LEU A 174 4.06 11.55 9.24
N ILE A 175 3.62 10.32 9.49
CA ILE A 175 4.46 9.22 9.93
C ILE A 175 4.79 8.38 8.70
N GLN A 176 6.06 8.37 8.29
CA GLN A 176 6.53 7.67 7.09
C GLN A 176 7.40 6.48 7.49
N ARG A 177 7.11 5.29 6.99
CA ARG A 177 7.93 4.08 7.16
C ARG A 177 8.03 3.36 5.82
N LYS A 178 9.24 3.27 5.28
CA LYS A 178 9.51 2.66 3.96
C LYS A 178 8.59 3.25 2.86
N ILE A 179 7.62 2.46 2.40
CA ILE A 179 6.66 2.78 1.34
C ILE A 179 5.34 3.35 1.87
N ALA A 180 5.10 3.29 3.18
CA ALA A 180 3.84 3.66 3.81
C ALA A 180 3.96 5.06 4.44
N THR A 181 2.90 5.85 4.30
CA THR A 181 2.74 7.13 4.98
C THR A 181 1.37 7.20 5.64
N VAL A 182 1.34 7.42 6.95
CA VAL A 182 0.11 7.69 7.70
C VAL A 182 0.06 9.18 8.01
N GLY A 183 -1.00 9.84 7.54
CA GLY A 183 -1.35 11.19 7.94
C GLY A 183 -2.37 11.15 9.07
N LEU A 184 -1.98 11.65 10.24
CA LEU A 184 -2.86 11.85 11.38
C LEU A 184 -3.17 13.34 11.53
N TYR A 185 -4.45 13.66 11.64
CA TYR A 185 -4.94 15.01 11.86
C TYR A 185 -5.89 15.05 13.03
N ILE A 186 -5.67 16.03 13.89
CA ILE A 186 -6.44 16.26 15.10
C ILE A 186 -6.75 17.74 15.11
N ALA A 187 -8.05 18.04 15.18
CA ALA A 187 -8.54 19.41 15.23
C ALA A 187 -9.75 19.52 16.15
N ARG A 188 -9.96 20.74 16.63
CA ARG A 188 -11.16 21.11 17.35
C ARG A 188 -12.28 21.46 16.36
N LEU A 189 -13.45 20.84 16.55
CA LEU A 189 -14.67 21.13 15.80
C LEU A 189 -15.73 21.64 16.78
N GLY A 190 -15.71 22.94 17.09
CA GLY A 190 -16.58 23.52 18.12
C GLY A 190 -16.23 22.97 19.51
N ASN A 191 -17.15 22.22 20.11
CA ASN A 191 -16.96 21.54 21.40
C ASN A 191 -16.49 20.09 21.24
N ASP A 192 -16.28 19.63 20.02
CA ASP A 192 -15.91 18.25 19.72
C ASP A 192 -14.46 18.16 19.24
N ILE A 193 -13.85 16.98 19.37
CA ILE A 193 -12.54 16.67 18.79
C ILE A 193 -12.78 15.86 17.52
N TYR A 194 -12.23 16.33 16.41
CA TYR A 194 -12.17 15.59 15.15
C TYR A 194 -10.78 14.97 14.99
N ILE A 195 -10.74 13.64 14.89
CA ILE A 195 -9.52 12.87 14.63
C ILE A 195 -9.69 12.20 13.27
N SER A 196 -8.79 12.42 12.33
CA SER A 196 -8.77 11.71 11.05
C SER A 196 -7.41 11.09 10.80
N GLN A 197 -7.43 9.82 10.41
CA GLN A 197 -6.27 9.08 9.97
C GLN A 197 -6.46 8.71 8.49
N VAL A 198 -5.48 9.09 7.67
CA VAL A 198 -5.43 8.72 6.26
C VAL A 198 -4.13 7.98 5.98
N THR A 199 -4.19 6.94 5.16
CA THR A 199 -2.99 6.24 4.72
C THR A 199 -2.73 6.38 3.25
N TYR A 200 -1.45 6.41 2.94
CA TYR A 200 -0.93 6.48 1.60
C TYR A 200 0.17 5.43 1.47
N ALA A 201 0.18 4.75 0.34
CA ALA A 201 1.21 3.79 0.03
C ALA A 201 1.81 4.09 -1.33
N ARG A 202 3.13 4.09 -1.39
CA ARG A 202 3.92 4.37 -2.58
C ARG A 202 4.56 3.07 -3.04
N GLY A 203 4.05 2.48 -4.13
CA GLY A 203 4.56 1.20 -4.64
C GLY A 203 6.08 1.21 -4.85
N PRO A 204 6.79 0.10 -4.58
CA PRO A 204 8.22 0.03 -4.80
C PRO A 204 8.55 0.15 -6.30
N ILE A 205 9.76 0.63 -6.59
CA ILE A 205 10.27 0.67 -7.95
C ILE A 205 10.66 -0.76 -8.34
N SER A 206 10.13 -1.25 -9.46
CA SER A 206 10.46 -2.57 -9.98
C SER A 206 11.74 -2.51 -10.80
N ALA A 207 12.76 -3.24 -10.35
CA ALA A 207 14.03 -3.37 -11.08
C ALA A 207 13.83 -3.88 -12.51
N ALA A 208 12.87 -4.80 -12.72
CA ALA A 208 12.55 -5.32 -14.05
C ALA A 208 12.03 -4.22 -15.00
N ARG A 209 11.14 -3.32 -14.52
CA ARG A 209 10.65 -2.20 -15.33
C ARG A 209 11.74 -1.17 -15.61
N VAL A 210 12.63 -0.92 -14.64
CA VAL A 210 13.80 -0.05 -14.83
C VAL A 210 14.72 -0.60 -15.89
N LEU A 211 15.04 -1.90 -15.82
CA LEU A 211 15.90 -2.58 -16.79
C LEU A 211 15.28 -2.56 -18.19
N LEU A 212 13.96 -2.83 -18.30
CA LEU A 212 13.24 -2.76 -19.56
C LEU A 212 13.29 -1.34 -20.15
N LEU A 213 13.00 -0.30 -19.36
CA LEU A 213 13.07 1.09 -19.82
C LEU A 213 14.50 1.46 -20.26
N ALA A 214 15.51 1.04 -19.50
CA ALA A 214 16.91 1.26 -19.86
C ALA A 214 17.27 0.58 -21.19
N MET A 215 16.84 -0.67 -21.40
CA MET A 215 17.04 -1.39 -22.66
C MET A 215 16.33 -0.69 -23.83
N MET A 216 15.09 -0.23 -23.63
CA MET A 216 14.36 0.54 -24.65
C MET A 216 15.07 1.85 -25.02
N LEU A 217 15.65 2.54 -24.04
CA LEU A 217 16.41 3.78 -24.26
C LEU A 217 17.73 3.51 -24.99
N VAL A 218 18.46 2.46 -24.62
CA VAL A 218 19.70 2.04 -25.31
C VAL A 218 19.39 1.64 -26.75
N PHE A 219 18.31 0.87 -26.97
CA PHE A 219 17.85 0.49 -28.30
C PHE A 219 17.44 1.72 -29.12
N GLN A 220 16.76 2.70 -28.51
CA GLN A 220 16.41 3.95 -29.17
C GLN A 220 17.65 4.79 -29.53
N MET A 221 18.62 4.86 -28.64
CA MET A 221 19.87 5.57 -28.88
C MET A 221 20.64 4.92 -30.04
N PHE A 222 20.71 3.59 -30.08
CA PHE A 222 21.27 2.85 -31.21
C PHE A 222 20.53 3.16 -32.52
N PHE A 223 19.19 3.16 -32.50
CA PHE A 223 18.36 3.44 -33.67
C PHE A 223 18.55 4.88 -34.19
N LEU A 224 18.57 5.88 -33.30
CA LEU A 224 18.73 7.30 -33.64
C LEU A 224 20.16 7.67 -34.06
N VAL A 225 21.18 7.18 -33.34
CA VAL A 225 22.57 7.62 -33.53
C VAL A 225 23.33 6.74 -34.53
N GLY A 226 23.09 5.42 -34.53
CA GLY A 226 23.96 4.47 -35.24
C GLY A 226 23.29 3.68 -36.37
N GLY A 227 21.96 3.49 -36.32
CA GLY A 227 21.29 2.48 -37.14
C GLY A 227 20.59 2.99 -38.38
N PHE A 228 19.78 4.05 -38.29
CA PHE A 228 18.89 4.41 -39.40
C PHE A 228 19.52 5.42 -40.38
N GLY A 229 20.08 6.52 -39.88
CA GLY A 229 20.61 7.60 -40.74
C GLY A 229 21.84 7.19 -41.56
N SER A 230 22.85 6.63 -40.90
CA SER A 230 24.10 6.19 -41.53
C SER A 230 23.92 4.98 -42.46
N MET A 231 23.00 4.05 -42.15
CA MET A 231 22.68 2.96 -43.07
C MET A 231 21.87 3.46 -44.26
N LEU A 232 20.86 4.32 -44.06
CA LEU A 232 20.09 4.90 -45.17
C LEU A 232 21.01 5.68 -46.12
N GLU A 233 21.98 6.43 -45.60
CA GLU A 233 23.00 7.10 -46.40
C GLU A 233 23.87 6.10 -47.18
N SER A 234 24.29 5.00 -46.55
CA SER A 234 25.02 3.90 -47.22
C SER A 234 24.21 3.25 -48.36
N PHE A 235 22.88 3.24 -48.26
CA PHE A 235 21.99 2.78 -49.33
C PHE A 235 21.70 3.86 -50.38
N SER A 236 21.63 5.15 -50.01
CA SER A 236 21.41 6.25 -50.95
C SER A 236 22.64 6.61 -51.78
N GLY A 237 23.85 6.35 -51.25
CA GLY A 237 25.12 6.48 -51.98
C GLY A 237 25.42 5.30 -52.92
N GLY A 238 24.68 4.19 -52.79
CA GLY A 238 24.72 3.06 -53.69
C GLY A 238 23.77 3.27 -54.86
N ASN A 239 24.24 4.01 -55.87
CA ASN A 239 23.68 4.22 -57.21
C ASN A 239 22.44 3.35 -57.54
N LEU A 240 21.25 3.80 -57.11
CA LEU A 240 19.95 3.13 -57.34
C LEU A 240 19.63 2.96 -58.85
N LEU A 241 20.38 3.66 -59.72
CA LEU A 241 20.30 3.63 -61.18
C LEU A 241 21.40 2.79 -61.88
N GLY A 242 22.06 1.86 -61.18
CA GLY A 242 22.69 0.71 -61.84
C GLY A 242 23.90 1.01 -62.74
N LEU A 243 24.83 1.88 -62.33
CA LEU A 243 26.04 2.18 -63.12
C LEU A 243 27.36 2.17 -62.29
N GLY A 244 27.45 1.40 -61.20
CA GLY A 244 28.67 1.29 -60.41
C GLY A 244 29.02 -0.16 -60.05
N TYR A 245 30.13 -0.66 -60.58
CA TYR A 245 30.76 -1.94 -60.19
C TYR A 245 31.34 -1.83 -58.76
N GLY A 246 30.47 -1.92 -57.75
CA GLY A 246 30.85 -2.15 -56.36
C GLY A 246 30.23 -3.47 -55.87
N PRO A 247 30.77 -4.12 -54.82
CA PRO A 247 30.13 -5.29 -54.23
C PRO A 247 28.68 -4.92 -53.88
N GLY A 248 27.74 -5.63 -54.50
CA GLY A 248 26.33 -5.23 -54.53
C GLY A 248 25.71 -5.13 -53.13
N PRO A 249 24.63 -4.35 -52.99
CA PRO A 249 23.93 -4.21 -51.73
C PRO A 249 23.46 -5.59 -51.24
N ASP A 250 23.78 -5.93 -49.99
CA ASP A 250 23.31 -7.16 -49.36
C ASP A 250 21.80 -7.05 -49.07
N PHE A 251 20.99 -7.50 -50.04
CA PHE A 251 19.54 -7.51 -49.95
C PHE A 251 19.02 -8.29 -48.74
N GLY A 252 19.78 -9.27 -48.23
CA GLY A 252 19.42 -10.04 -47.03
C GLY A 252 19.46 -9.17 -45.78
N GLY A 253 20.51 -8.37 -45.63
CA GLY A 253 20.61 -7.37 -44.56
C GLY A 253 19.51 -6.32 -44.65
N LEU A 254 19.24 -5.81 -45.85
CA LEU A 254 18.21 -4.80 -46.08
C LEU A 254 16.81 -5.33 -45.71
N ALA A 255 16.46 -6.54 -46.16
CA ALA A 255 15.18 -7.17 -45.81
C ALA A 255 15.02 -7.39 -44.30
N PHE A 256 16.08 -7.85 -43.61
CA PHE A 256 16.05 -8.02 -42.16
C PHE A 256 15.86 -6.68 -41.42
N PHE A 257 16.58 -5.63 -41.83
CA PHE A 257 16.46 -4.32 -41.21
C PHE A 257 15.10 -3.69 -41.45
N LEU A 258 14.58 -3.74 -42.68
CA LEU A 258 13.32 -3.10 -43.04
C LEU A 258 12.10 -3.85 -42.47
N CYS A 259 12.16 -5.18 -42.36
CA CYS A 259 11.05 -5.98 -41.86
C CYS A 259 11.08 -6.21 -40.35
N CYS A 260 12.25 -6.35 -39.73
CA CYS A 260 12.37 -6.67 -38.31
C CYS A 260 12.75 -5.44 -37.48
N VAL A 261 13.86 -4.77 -37.83
CA VAL A 261 14.43 -3.70 -36.99
C VAL A 261 13.64 -2.40 -37.10
N GLY A 262 13.19 -2.03 -38.30
CA GLY A 262 12.42 -0.82 -38.56
C GLY A 262 11.09 -0.78 -37.78
N PRO A 263 10.20 -1.77 -37.95
CA PRO A 263 8.95 -1.81 -37.20
C PRO A 263 9.15 -1.89 -35.69
N LEU A 264 10.16 -2.65 -35.22
CA LEU A 264 10.49 -2.72 -33.80
C LEU A 264 10.98 -1.38 -33.25
N GLY A 265 11.81 -0.65 -34.01
CA GLY A 265 12.27 0.71 -33.71
C GLY A 265 11.12 1.71 -33.60
N LEU A 266 10.18 1.64 -34.55
CA LEU A 266 8.98 2.48 -34.53
C LEU A 266 8.08 2.16 -33.33
N LEU A 267 7.83 0.88 -33.04
CA LEU A 267 7.08 0.45 -31.86
C LEU A 267 7.75 0.91 -30.56
N ASN A 268 9.07 0.79 -30.45
CA ASN A 268 9.85 1.28 -29.31
C ASN A 268 9.73 2.81 -29.15
N THR A 269 9.79 3.55 -30.25
CA THR A 269 9.62 5.01 -30.25
C THR A 269 8.24 5.42 -29.76
N ILE A 270 7.18 4.77 -30.27
CA ILE A 270 5.80 5.02 -29.82
C ILE A 270 5.65 4.69 -28.33
N ALA A 271 6.21 3.55 -27.89
CA ALA A 271 6.13 3.13 -26.50
C ALA A 271 6.89 4.10 -25.57
N LEU A 272 8.07 4.60 -25.95
CA LEU A 272 8.80 5.62 -25.19
C LEU A 272 8.07 6.96 -25.17
N LEU A 273 7.44 7.36 -26.27
CA LEU A 273 6.63 8.57 -26.32
C LEU A 273 5.42 8.46 -25.38
N ALA A 274 4.69 7.34 -25.43
CA ALA A 274 3.58 7.08 -24.53
C ALA A 274 4.03 7.04 -23.07
N ALA A 275 5.18 6.41 -22.78
CA ALA A 275 5.80 6.41 -21.45
C ALA A 275 6.17 7.81 -20.97
N GLY A 276 6.72 8.64 -21.86
CA GLY A 276 7.06 10.05 -21.59
C GLY A 276 5.81 10.88 -21.28
N LEU A 277 4.78 10.80 -22.12
CA LEU A 277 3.50 11.47 -21.90
C LEU A 277 2.84 11.03 -20.59
N PHE A 278 2.81 9.73 -20.31
CA PHE A 278 2.30 9.19 -19.05
C PHE A 278 3.08 9.71 -17.84
N THR A 279 4.41 9.77 -17.95
CA THR A 279 5.30 10.30 -16.90
C THR A 279 5.03 11.78 -16.65
N VAL A 280 4.90 12.59 -17.70
CA VAL A 280 4.56 14.03 -17.58
C VAL A 280 3.18 14.18 -16.94
N TRP A 281 2.16 13.51 -17.47
CA TRP A 281 0.80 13.54 -16.93
C TRP A 281 0.80 13.20 -15.44
N ARG A 282 1.47 12.11 -15.04
CA ARG A 282 1.51 11.64 -13.66
C ARG A 282 2.34 12.52 -12.73
N THR A 283 3.38 13.17 -13.26
CA THR A 283 4.14 14.20 -12.53
C THR A 283 3.25 15.42 -12.25
N VAL A 284 2.46 15.83 -13.24
CA VAL A 284 1.54 16.97 -13.11
C VAL A 284 0.38 16.66 -12.16
N THR A 285 -0.19 15.47 -12.17
CA THR A 285 -1.33 15.14 -11.29
C THR A 285 -0.91 14.77 -9.87
N ASP A 286 0.11 13.93 -9.72
CA ASP A 286 0.42 13.25 -8.47
C ASP A 286 1.83 13.53 -7.93
N LYS A 287 2.61 14.40 -8.58
CA LYS A 287 4.04 14.65 -8.28
C LYS A 287 4.87 13.35 -8.27
N ASP A 288 4.55 12.43 -9.17
CA ASP A 288 5.19 11.12 -9.21
C ASP A 288 5.81 10.80 -10.58
N PRO A 289 7.03 11.30 -10.86
CA PRO A 289 7.69 11.10 -12.15
C PRO A 289 8.10 9.65 -12.40
N LEU A 290 8.16 8.81 -11.36
CA LEU A 290 8.60 7.41 -11.48
C LEU A 290 7.42 6.44 -11.44
N ALA A 291 6.19 6.91 -11.64
CA ALA A 291 5.00 6.08 -11.55
C ALA A 291 4.99 4.90 -12.51
N ILE A 292 5.53 5.06 -13.73
CA ILE A 292 5.61 3.99 -14.72
C ILE A 292 6.46 2.80 -14.24
N LEU A 293 7.48 3.10 -13.43
CA LEU A 293 8.42 2.12 -12.91
C LEU A 293 7.88 1.38 -11.68
N ARG A 294 6.71 1.76 -11.16
CA ARG A 294 6.16 1.20 -9.92
C ARG A 294 5.21 0.04 -10.14
N THR A 295 5.35 -0.96 -9.28
CA THR A 295 4.45 -2.10 -9.21
C THR A 295 3.40 -1.92 -8.12
N SER A 296 2.36 -2.77 -8.19
CA SER A 296 1.40 -2.94 -7.10
C SER A 296 2.12 -3.38 -5.81
N LEU A 297 1.46 -3.13 -4.68
CA LEU A 297 1.97 -3.55 -3.38
C LEU A 297 1.86 -5.08 -3.24
N ASN A 298 3.00 -5.70 -2.90
CA ASN A 298 3.05 -7.08 -2.43
C ASN A 298 2.28 -7.26 -1.10
N GLU A 299 1.92 -8.49 -0.74
CA GLU A 299 1.21 -8.81 0.52
C GLU A 299 2.01 -8.37 1.75
N PHE A 300 3.32 -8.66 1.81
CA PHE A 300 4.19 -8.17 2.89
C PHE A 300 4.25 -6.64 3.00
N ASN A 301 4.16 -5.96 1.86
CA ASN A 301 4.13 -4.49 1.80
C ASN A 301 2.79 -3.95 2.33
N GLN A 302 1.69 -4.68 2.10
CA GLN A 302 0.39 -4.36 2.69
C GLN A 302 0.41 -4.59 4.19
N ASP A 303 0.99 -5.70 4.66
CA ASP A 303 1.16 -5.96 6.09
C ASP A 303 2.01 -4.89 6.78
N ASP A 304 3.08 -4.41 6.15
CA ASP A 304 3.89 -3.30 6.66
C ASP A 304 3.07 -1.98 6.77
N VAL A 305 2.16 -1.71 5.82
CA VAL A 305 1.22 -0.58 5.88
C VAL A 305 0.23 -0.75 7.03
N ILE A 306 -0.36 -1.95 7.17
CA ILE A 306 -1.32 -2.28 8.23
C ILE A 306 -0.66 -2.17 9.60
N GLY A 307 0.56 -2.69 9.74
CA GLY A 307 1.33 -2.61 10.98
C GLY A 307 1.61 -1.16 11.38
N LEU A 308 1.97 -0.30 10.43
CA LEU A 308 2.14 1.13 10.68
C LEU A 308 0.83 1.80 11.09
N GLU A 309 -0.28 1.48 10.42
CA GLU A 309 -1.61 1.99 10.77
C GLU A 309 -2.01 1.65 12.19
N LYS A 310 -1.85 0.38 12.58
CA LYS A 310 -2.20 -0.09 13.92
C LYS A 310 -1.28 0.48 14.99
N ALA A 311 0.01 0.65 14.69
CA ALA A 311 0.94 1.31 15.61
C ALA A 311 0.57 2.78 15.86
N VAL A 312 0.14 3.51 14.81
CA VAL A 312 -0.34 4.89 14.95
C VAL A 312 -1.65 4.94 15.72
N GLU A 313 -2.63 4.07 15.38
CA GLU A 313 -3.90 3.99 16.10
C GLU A 313 -3.69 3.71 17.60
N GLU A 314 -2.83 2.75 17.95
CA GLU A 314 -2.56 2.41 19.34
C GLU A 314 -1.85 3.55 20.07
N THR A 315 -0.91 4.24 19.41
CA THR A 315 -0.26 5.43 19.98
C THR A 315 -1.28 6.52 20.29
N VAL A 316 -2.26 6.74 19.41
CA VAL A 316 -3.35 7.71 19.65
C VAL A 316 -4.21 7.27 20.85
N ARG A 317 -4.58 5.99 20.94
CA ARG A 317 -5.36 5.46 22.08
C ARG A 317 -4.61 5.60 23.41
N GLU A 318 -3.33 5.26 23.45
CA GLU A 318 -2.48 5.44 24.64
C GLU A 318 -2.44 6.93 25.06
N CYS A 319 -2.32 7.85 24.11
CA CYS A 319 -2.32 9.29 24.41
C CYS A 319 -3.70 9.79 24.86
N MET A 320 -4.78 9.25 24.31
CA MET A 320 -6.14 9.57 24.76
C MET A 320 -6.34 9.17 26.23
N ASP A 321 -5.92 7.96 26.60
CA ASP A 321 -5.98 7.47 27.97
C ASP A 321 -5.18 8.39 28.92
N GLN A 322 -3.99 8.84 28.51
CA GLN A 322 -3.17 9.80 29.28
C GLN A 322 -3.85 11.16 29.49
N VAL A 323 -4.62 11.63 28.49
CA VAL A 323 -5.39 12.89 28.57
C VAL A 323 -6.76 12.68 29.23
N GLY A 324 -7.03 11.46 29.72
CA GLY A 324 -8.28 11.10 30.41
C GLY A 324 -9.49 11.03 29.48
N ILE A 325 -9.29 10.79 28.18
CA ILE A 325 -10.33 10.53 27.19
C ILE A 325 -10.51 9.01 27.09
N ASP A 326 -11.73 8.51 27.25
CA ASP A 326 -12.00 7.06 27.19
C ASP A 326 -11.68 6.49 25.79
N ARG A 327 -10.70 5.57 25.71
CA ARG A 327 -10.34 4.82 24.50
C ARG A 327 -11.50 4.12 23.81
N ARG A 328 -12.60 3.81 24.52
CA ARG A 328 -13.81 3.19 23.94
C ARG A 328 -14.48 4.08 22.91
N LEU A 329 -14.25 5.39 22.97
CA LEU A 329 -14.74 6.36 21.98
C LEU A 329 -14.00 6.28 20.64
N LEU A 330 -12.85 5.61 20.59
CA LEU A 330 -12.06 5.37 19.38
C LEU A 330 -12.04 3.87 19.05
N PRO A 331 -13.18 3.28 18.63
CA PRO A 331 -13.25 1.86 18.31
C PRO A 331 -12.17 1.51 17.28
N PRO A 332 -11.60 0.28 17.33
CA PRO A 332 -10.70 -0.21 16.31
C PRO A 332 -11.36 0.02 14.95
N ALA A 333 -10.64 0.70 14.07
CA ALA A 333 -11.13 0.90 12.73
C ALA A 333 -11.41 -0.48 12.13
N ALA A 334 -12.64 -0.68 11.67
CA ALA A 334 -13.11 -1.96 11.13
C ALA A 334 -12.08 -2.54 10.16
N ASP A 335 -11.97 -3.87 10.18
CA ASP A 335 -10.97 -4.60 9.41
C ASP A 335 -11.03 -4.25 7.93
N TYR A 336 -9.89 -4.47 7.25
CA TYR A 336 -9.74 -4.28 5.81
C TYR A 336 -10.84 -5.04 5.08
N GLY A 337 -11.95 -4.38 4.80
CA GLY A 337 -12.87 -4.81 3.77
C GLY A 337 -12.08 -4.72 2.48
N ILE A 338 -11.58 -5.87 1.99
CA ILE A 338 -10.89 -6.00 0.72
C ILE A 338 -11.87 -5.59 -0.38
N ARG A 339 -12.03 -4.28 -0.59
CA ARG A 339 -12.45 -3.74 -1.86
C ARG A 339 -11.14 -3.50 -2.60
N SER A 340 -10.61 -4.57 -3.20
CA SER A 340 -9.75 -4.38 -4.36
C SER A 340 -10.60 -3.57 -5.33
N ARG A 341 -10.31 -2.27 -5.42
CA ARG A 341 -10.82 -1.48 -6.51
C ARG A 341 -9.99 -1.96 -7.69
N ILE A 342 -10.46 -3.04 -8.32
CA ILE A 342 -9.94 -3.53 -9.59
C ILE A 342 -10.12 -2.34 -10.53
N ILE A 343 -9.01 -1.67 -10.81
CA ILE A 343 -8.86 -0.72 -11.91
C ILE A 343 -8.45 -1.56 -13.11
#